data_AF-A0A291N6N7-F1
#
_entry.id   AF-A0A291N6N7-F1
#
_cell.length_a   1.000
_cell.length_b   1.000
_cell.length_c   1.000
_cell.angle_alpha   90.00
_cell.angle_beta   90.00
_cell.angle_gamma   90.00
#
_symmetry.space_group_name_H-M   'P 1'
#
loop_
_entity.id
_entity.type
_entity.pdbx_description
1 polymer ?
#
loop_
_entity_poly.entity_id
_entity_poly.type
_entity_poly.pdbx_seq_one_letter_code
_entity_poly.pdbx_strand_id
1 'polypeptide(L)'
;MAYTQDPQQQIGDAIQYGVVATVDHANATCTVTLGDLDTGELPWVAQRAGGMRCWSPPTVGEQCVVLAPEGDLANGLVILGLYSDANPPPSNSADVVQIDMPDGATIAYDHAAHALSVTLPAGGTATIDAPGGATINGPVTINGLLTVNDDVSVTGTATASEDVIGAGKSLKGHRHGNVQAGTAQTGAPV
;
A
#
# COMPACT_ATOMS: atom_id res chain seq x y z
N MET A 1 1.58 39.66 -38.63
CA MET A 1 1.15 40.52 -37.50
C MET A 1 1.63 39.82 -36.24
N ALA A 2 2.57 40.41 -35.51
CA ALA A 2 2.97 39.85 -34.22
C ALA A 2 1.77 40.01 -33.27
N TYR A 3 1.21 38.90 -32.82
CA TYR A 3 0.24 38.91 -31.73
C TYR A 3 1.04 39.30 -30.48
N THR A 4 0.98 40.57 -30.09
CA THR A 4 1.49 40.97 -28.78
C THR A 4 0.55 40.34 -27.77
N GLN A 5 0.93 39.17 -27.24
CA GLN A 5 0.15 38.56 -26.17
C GLN A 5 0.15 39.51 -24.97
N ASP A 6 -1.03 39.74 -24.39
CA ASP A 6 -1.19 40.56 -23.19
C ASP A 6 -0.50 39.85 -22.02
N PRO A 7 0.54 40.46 -21.41
CA PRO A 7 1.25 39.85 -20.28
C PRO A 7 0.32 39.49 -19.13
N GLN A 8 -0.77 40.23 -18.92
CA GLN A 8 -1.74 39.93 -17.86
C GLN A 8 -2.51 38.65 -18.16
N GLN A 9 -2.88 38.43 -19.42
CA GLN A 9 -3.55 37.22 -19.86
C GLN A 9 -2.61 36.01 -19.77
N GLN A 10 -1.35 36.15 -20.22
CA GLN A 10 -0.35 35.09 -20.10
C GLN A 10 -0.08 34.68 -18.64
N ILE A 11 -0.07 35.64 -17.71
CA ILE A 11 0.09 35.35 -16.28
C ILE A 11 -1.13 34.60 -15.74
N GLY A 12 -2.35 34.96 -16.17
CA GLY A 12 -3.58 34.28 -15.76
C GLY A 12 -3.64 32.83 -16.27
N ASP A 13 -3.17 32.61 -17.49
CA ASP A 13 -3.22 31.29 -18.13
C ASP A 13 -2.09 30.35 -17.66
N ALA A 14 -1.05 30.88 -17.02
CA ALA A 14 0.12 30.12 -16.58
C ALA A 14 -0.17 29.11 -15.47
N ILE A 15 -1.14 29.36 -14.60
CA ILE A 15 -1.51 28.49 -13.48
C ILE A 15 -3.03 28.45 -13.36
N GLN A 16 -3.64 27.28 -13.62
CA GLN A 16 -5.09 27.13 -13.63
C GLN A 16 -5.52 25.91 -12.82
N TYR A 17 -6.61 26.03 -12.07
CA TYR A 17 -7.25 24.88 -11.41
C TYR A 17 -8.12 24.13 -12.41
N GLY A 18 -8.14 22.81 -12.30
CA GLY A 18 -8.93 21.96 -13.18
C GLY A 18 -9.33 20.64 -12.55
N VAL A 19 -10.03 19.85 -13.35
CA VAL A 19 -10.46 18.49 -13.00
C VAL A 19 -10.00 17.53 -14.08
N VAL A 20 -9.37 16.42 -13.71
CA VAL A 20 -8.91 15.40 -14.65
C VAL A 20 -10.11 14.81 -15.40
N ALA A 21 -10.08 14.86 -16.73
CA ALA A 21 -11.16 14.41 -17.60
C ALA A 21 -10.90 13.01 -18.19
N THR A 22 -9.66 12.75 -18.64
CA THR A 22 -9.23 11.43 -19.13
C THR A 22 -7.82 11.10 -18.63
N VAL A 23 -7.46 9.82 -18.61
CA VAL A 23 -6.13 9.34 -18.21
C VAL A 23 -5.63 8.30 -19.21
N ASP A 24 -4.47 8.56 -19.81
CA ASP A 24 -3.70 7.61 -20.61
C ASP A 24 -2.52 7.07 -19.79
N HIS A 25 -2.71 5.87 -19.24
CA HIS A 25 -1.70 5.18 -18.44
C HIS A 25 -0.49 4.71 -19.27
N ALA A 26 -0.64 4.50 -20.58
CA ALA A 26 0.45 4.02 -21.42
C ALA A 26 1.48 5.13 -21.70
N ASN A 27 1.01 6.36 -21.87
CA ASN A 27 1.84 7.53 -22.15
C ASN A 27 2.15 8.39 -20.92
N ALA A 28 1.56 8.05 -19.76
CA ALA A 28 1.63 8.85 -18.54
C ALA A 28 1.12 10.29 -18.72
N THR A 29 0.01 10.45 -19.47
CA THR A 29 -0.64 11.72 -19.75
C THR A 29 -2.12 11.74 -19.34
N CYS A 30 -2.65 12.93 -19.10
CA CYS A 30 -4.08 13.13 -18.88
C CYS A 30 -4.57 14.40 -19.59
N THR A 31 -5.88 14.47 -19.80
CA THR A 31 -6.55 15.73 -20.14
C THR A 31 -7.22 16.31 -18.91
N VAL A 32 -7.34 17.63 -18.87
CA VAL A 32 -7.93 18.37 -17.76
C VAL A 32 -8.99 19.33 -18.30
N THR A 33 -10.14 19.39 -17.64
CA THR A 33 -11.15 20.43 -17.88
C THR A 33 -10.82 21.66 -17.04
N LEU A 34 -10.60 22.78 -17.71
CA LEU A 34 -10.32 24.12 -17.18
C LEU A 34 -11.53 25.04 -17.49
N GLY A 35 -12.57 24.98 -16.65
CA GLY A 35 -13.82 25.70 -16.91
C GLY A 35 -14.52 25.16 -18.16
N ASP A 36 -14.57 25.96 -19.23
CA ASP A 36 -15.20 25.60 -20.51
C ASP A 36 -14.21 25.04 -21.56
N LEU A 37 -12.94 24.86 -21.18
CA LEU A 37 -11.86 24.38 -22.05
C LEU A 37 -11.32 23.03 -21.58
N ASP A 38 -11.15 22.07 -22.49
CA ASP A 38 -10.37 20.87 -22.24
C ASP A 38 -8.94 21.02 -22.79
N THR A 39 -7.94 20.58 -22.01
CA THR A 39 -6.56 20.55 -22.48
C THR A 39 -6.33 19.47 -23.53
N GLY A 40 -5.18 19.54 -24.22
CA GLY A 40 -4.60 18.35 -24.87
C GLY A 40 -4.08 17.35 -23.84
N GLU A 41 -3.41 16.30 -24.32
CA GLU A 41 -2.70 15.33 -23.46
C GLU A 41 -1.50 15.99 -22.80
N LEU A 42 -1.53 16.12 -21.48
CA LEU A 42 -0.47 16.71 -20.69
C LEU A 42 0.16 15.66 -19.76
N PRO A 43 1.48 15.64 -19.58
CA PRO A 43 2.11 14.80 -18.57
C PRO A 43 1.68 15.25 -17.17
N TRP A 44 1.44 14.28 -16.28
CA TRP A 44 1.29 14.58 -14.86
C TRP A 44 2.62 14.48 -14.11
N VAL A 45 2.76 15.26 -13.05
CA VAL A 45 3.94 15.28 -12.20
C VAL A 45 3.88 14.12 -11.21
N ALA A 46 4.68 13.08 -11.44
CA ALA A 46 4.86 12.00 -10.47
C ALA A 46 5.64 12.46 -9.24
N GLN A 47 5.41 11.82 -8.08
CA GLN A 47 6.13 12.13 -6.83
C GLN A 47 7.66 12.05 -7.01
N ARG A 48 8.15 11.06 -7.79
CA ARG A 48 9.55 10.90 -8.19
C ARG A 48 9.62 10.25 -9.58
N ALA A 49 10.49 10.74 -10.44
CA ALA A 49 10.70 10.23 -11.81
C ALA A 49 12.20 10.11 -12.18
N GLY A 50 13.07 9.82 -11.20
CA GLY A 50 14.51 9.66 -11.39
C GLY A 50 14.95 8.20 -11.23
N GLY A 51 16.08 7.96 -10.56
CA GLY A 51 16.49 6.59 -10.18
C GLY A 51 15.45 5.88 -9.30
N MET A 52 14.76 6.64 -8.45
CA MET A 52 13.51 6.25 -7.83
C MET A 52 12.34 6.73 -8.68
N ARG A 53 11.37 5.84 -8.94
CA ARG A 53 10.16 6.12 -9.70
C ARG A 53 8.94 5.76 -8.86
N CYS A 54 7.99 6.69 -8.75
CA CYS A 54 6.72 6.45 -8.07
C CYS A 54 5.61 6.39 -9.11
N TRP A 55 4.81 5.33 -9.07
CA TRP A 55 3.60 5.21 -9.88
C TRP A 55 2.36 5.36 -8.99
N SER A 56 1.66 6.47 -9.17
CA SER A 56 0.38 6.78 -8.55
C SER A 56 -0.37 7.65 -9.57
N PRO A 57 -1.07 7.04 -10.54
CA PRO A 57 -1.70 7.78 -11.62
C PRO A 57 -2.86 8.62 -11.10
N PRO A 58 -3.21 9.72 -11.79
CA PRO A 58 -4.44 10.45 -11.50
C PRO A 58 -5.67 9.59 -11.72
N THR A 59 -6.78 10.02 -11.14
CA THR A 59 -8.11 9.48 -11.41
C THR A 59 -9.00 10.51 -12.10
N VAL A 60 -9.92 10.04 -12.95
CA VAL A 60 -10.93 10.93 -13.56
C VAL A 60 -11.79 11.55 -12.45
N GLY A 61 -11.98 12.87 -12.51
CA GLY A 61 -12.67 13.63 -11.47
C GLY A 61 -11.78 14.17 -10.37
N GLU A 62 -10.48 13.86 -10.37
CA GLU A 62 -9.53 14.39 -9.39
C GLU A 62 -9.22 15.88 -9.66
N GLN A 63 -9.23 16.68 -8.60
CA GLN A 63 -8.92 18.10 -8.69
C GLN A 63 -7.41 18.32 -8.78
N CYS A 64 -6.98 19.20 -9.68
CA CYS A 64 -5.59 19.39 -10.02
C CYS A 64 -5.26 20.86 -10.36
N VAL A 65 -3.97 21.13 -10.55
CA VAL A 65 -3.44 22.39 -11.07
C VAL A 65 -2.71 22.09 -12.38
N VAL A 66 -3.04 22.82 -13.43
CA VAL A 66 -2.28 22.85 -14.68
C VAL A 66 -1.30 24.01 -14.62
N LEU A 67 -0.02 23.71 -14.82
CA LEU A 67 1.03 24.70 -15.03
C LEU A 67 1.32 24.75 -16.52
N ALA A 68 1.20 25.93 -17.12
CA ALA A 68 1.52 26.20 -18.51
C ALA A 68 2.76 27.12 -18.58
N PRO A 69 3.98 26.56 -18.67
CA PRO A 69 5.20 27.34 -18.81
C PRO A 69 5.08 28.31 -19.98
N GLU A 70 5.47 29.57 -19.76
CA GLU A 70 5.37 30.63 -20.78
C GLU A 70 3.93 30.91 -21.26
N GLY A 71 2.91 30.44 -20.54
CA GLY A 71 1.51 30.52 -20.94
C GLY A 71 1.13 29.53 -22.06
N ASP A 72 2.01 28.59 -22.41
CA ASP A 72 1.75 27.60 -23.45
C ASP A 72 1.10 26.34 -22.87
N LEU A 73 -0.22 26.30 -22.94
CA LEU A 73 -1.02 25.17 -22.46
C LEU A 73 -0.68 23.86 -23.19
N ALA A 74 -0.22 23.91 -24.45
CA ALA A 74 0.12 22.70 -25.20
C ALA A 74 1.38 22.00 -24.66
N ASN A 75 2.23 22.73 -23.92
CA ASN A 75 3.40 22.22 -23.21
C ASN A 75 3.20 22.23 -21.69
N GLY A 76 1.94 22.23 -21.25
CA GLY A 76 1.59 22.24 -19.84
C GLY A 76 1.92 20.93 -19.12
N LEU A 77 1.80 20.98 -17.79
CA LEU A 77 2.02 19.85 -16.89
C LEU A 77 1.02 19.89 -15.74
N VAL A 78 0.60 18.71 -15.30
CA VAL A 78 -0.49 18.57 -14.32
C VAL A 78 0.06 18.20 -12.95
N ILE A 79 -0.25 18.99 -11.93
CA ILE A 79 0.02 18.69 -10.51
C ILE A 79 -1.28 18.24 -9.86
N LEU A 80 -1.22 17.08 -9.20
CA LEU A 80 -2.35 16.38 -8.60
C LEU A 80 -2.42 16.57 -7.08
N GLY A 81 -3.45 16.02 -6.44
CA GLY A 81 -3.54 15.93 -4.98
C GLY A 81 -4.19 17.14 -4.28
N LEU A 82 -5.07 17.88 -4.96
CA LEU A 82 -5.94 18.85 -4.28
C LEU A 82 -7.15 18.14 -3.69
N TYR A 83 -7.32 18.25 -2.37
CA TYR A 83 -8.54 17.78 -1.71
C TYR A 83 -9.76 18.57 -2.20
N SER A 84 -10.89 17.87 -2.32
CA SER A 84 -12.16 18.42 -2.76
C SER A 84 -13.32 17.76 -2.00
N ASP A 85 -14.55 18.27 -2.19
CA ASP A 85 -15.73 17.63 -1.62
C ASP A 85 -15.94 16.19 -2.14
N ALA A 86 -15.49 15.91 -3.36
CA ALA A 86 -15.52 14.57 -3.95
C ALA A 86 -14.40 13.66 -3.43
N ASN A 87 -13.23 14.23 -3.11
CA ASN A 87 -12.04 13.52 -2.63
C ASN A 87 -11.49 14.24 -1.37
N PRO A 88 -12.14 14.05 -0.19
CA PRO A 88 -11.74 14.71 1.04
C PRO A 88 -10.42 14.15 1.59
N PRO A 89 -9.73 14.86 2.51
CA PRO A 89 -8.56 14.33 3.17
C PRO A 89 -8.88 13.03 3.94
N PRO A 90 -7.99 12.01 3.90
CA PRO A 90 -8.23 10.71 4.54
C PRO A 90 -8.13 10.77 6.08
N SER A 91 -7.54 11.84 6.62
CA SER A 91 -7.39 12.06 8.06
C SER A 91 -7.39 13.54 8.38
N ASN A 92 -7.84 13.88 9.60
CA ASN A 92 -7.72 15.21 10.20
C ASN A 92 -6.74 15.24 11.39
N SER A 93 -6.10 14.11 11.71
CA SER A 93 -5.13 14.01 12.80
C SER A 93 -3.77 14.54 12.35
N ALA A 94 -3.16 15.39 13.18
CA ALA A 94 -1.77 15.80 13.01
C ALA A 94 -0.77 14.66 13.30
N ASP A 95 -1.25 13.56 13.89
CA ASP A 95 -0.42 12.44 14.31
C ASP A 95 -0.31 11.31 13.28
N VAL A 96 -1.09 11.38 12.20
CA VAL A 96 -1.28 10.28 11.25
C VAL A 96 -0.72 10.61 9.87
N VAL A 97 0.08 9.70 9.33
CA VAL A 97 0.41 9.64 7.90
C VAL A 97 -0.31 8.42 7.32
N GLN A 98 -1.20 8.63 6.34
CA GLN A 98 -2.06 7.58 5.81
C GLN A 98 -2.21 7.65 4.29
N ILE A 99 -2.39 6.48 3.68
CA ILE A 99 -2.76 6.29 2.27
C ILE A 99 -4.02 5.43 2.23
N ASP A 100 -5.06 5.94 1.58
CA ASP A 100 -6.31 5.21 1.33
C ASP A 100 -6.41 4.82 -0.14
N MET A 101 -6.72 3.56 -0.38
CA MET A 101 -6.91 3.01 -1.72
C MET A 101 -8.41 2.87 -2.04
N PRO A 102 -8.80 2.95 -3.32
CA PRO A 102 -10.22 2.97 -3.72
C PRO A 102 -10.97 1.67 -3.44
N ASP A 103 -10.28 0.57 -3.15
CA ASP A 103 -10.87 -0.71 -2.73
C ASP A 103 -11.09 -0.81 -1.20
N GLY A 104 -10.74 0.25 -0.46
CA GLY A 104 -10.82 0.31 1.00
C GLY A 104 -9.58 -0.20 1.72
N ALA A 105 -8.50 -0.53 1.01
CA ALA A 105 -7.21 -0.80 1.66
C ALA A 105 -6.61 0.49 2.24
N THR A 106 -5.90 0.36 3.36
CA THR A 106 -5.23 1.48 4.03
C THR A 106 -3.83 1.12 4.50
N ILE A 107 -2.92 2.10 4.46
CA ILE A 107 -1.61 2.05 5.11
C ILE A 107 -1.50 3.32 5.96
N ALA A 108 -1.40 3.17 7.29
CA ALA A 108 -1.39 4.29 8.21
C ALA A 108 -0.33 4.13 9.31
N TYR A 109 0.37 5.20 9.62
CA TYR A 109 1.26 5.30 10.78
C TYR A 109 0.82 6.43 11.69
N ASP A 110 0.50 6.10 12.94
CA ASP A 110 0.20 7.05 14.02
C ASP A 110 1.45 7.18 14.90
N HIS A 111 2.08 8.36 14.88
CA HIS A 111 3.33 8.57 15.60
C HIS A 111 3.13 8.84 17.10
N ALA A 112 1.93 9.25 17.52
CA ALA A 112 1.57 9.42 18.93
C ALA A 112 1.27 8.07 19.60
N ALA A 113 0.59 7.17 18.88
CA ALA A 113 0.28 5.81 19.35
C ALA A 113 1.43 4.81 19.11
N HIS A 114 2.45 5.20 18.32
CA HIS A 114 3.52 4.33 17.86
C HIS A 114 3.01 3.09 17.12
N ALA A 115 2.00 3.28 16.27
CA ALA A 115 1.25 2.19 15.65
C ALA A 115 1.29 2.27 14.12
N LEU A 116 1.77 1.21 13.50
CA LEU A 116 1.61 0.95 12.06
C LEU A 116 0.39 0.05 11.84
N SER A 117 -0.49 0.45 10.93
CA SER A 117 -1.60 -0.36 10.45
C SER A 117 -1.54 -0.54 8.94
N VAL A 118 -1.74 -1.78 8.49
CA VAL A 118 -1.95 -2.13 7.09
C VAL A 118 -3.21 -2.99 7.04
N THR A 119 -4.29 -2.46 6.46
CA THR A 119 -5.59 -3.14 6.39
C THR A 119 -5.98 -3.33 4.94
N LEU A 120 -6.42 -4.54 4.59
CA LEU A 120 -6.90 -4.88 3.25
C LEU A 120 -8.39 -5.23 3.32
N PRO A 121 -9.17 -4.98 2.26
CA PRO A 121 -10.57 -5.41 2.18
C PRO A 121 -10.68 -6.94 2.15
N ALA A 122 -11.91 -7.45 2.30
CA ALA A 122 -12.17 -8.89 2.25
C ALA A 122 -11.63 -9.51 0.95
N GLY A 123 -10.87 -10.60 1.09
CA GLY A 123 -10.19 -11.27 -0.03
C GLY A 123 -8.83 -10.69 -0.40
N GLY A 124 -8.38 -9.61 0.27
CA GLY A 124 -7.04 -9.06 0.09
C GLY A 124 -5.94 -10.03 0.51
N THR A 125 -4.79 -9.92 -0.17
CA THR A 125 -3.60 -10.75 0.07
C THR A 125 -2.37 -9.87 0.29
N ALA A 126 -1.46 -10.31 1.15
CA ALA A 126 -0.15 -9.67 1.33
C ALA A 126 0.96 -10.69 1.08
N THR A 127 2.04 -10.27 0.41
CA THR A 127 3.22 -11.11 0.16
C THR A 127 4.48 -10.29 0.43
N ILE A 128 5.45 -10.90 1.10
CA ILE A 128 6.80 -10.35 1.30
C ILE A 128 7.78 -11.33 0.64
N ASP A 129 8.31 -10.95 -0.52
CA ASP A 129 9.36 -11.71 -1.22
C ASP A 129 10.74 -11.10 -0.89
N ALA A 130 11.47 -11.77 0.00
CA ALA A 130 12.77 -11.33 0.50
C ALA A 130 13.78 -12.48 0.40
N PRO A 131 14.46 -12.67 -0.76
CA PRO A 131 15.38 -13.80 -1.00
C PRO A 131 16.55 -13.90 -0.01
N GLY A 132 16.93 -12.79 0.63
CA GLY A 132 17.96 -12.76 1.67
C GLY A 132 17.46 -13.12 3.07
N GLY A 133 16.16 -13.38 3.24
CA GLY A 133 15.50 -13.62 4.51
C GLY A 133 14.73 -12.40 5.04
N ALA A 134 13.87 -12.65 6.01
CA ALA A 134 13.12 -11.64 6.75
C ALA A 134 13.24 -11.88 8.26
N THR A 135 13.29 -10.80 9.04
CA THR A 135 13.38 -10.86 10.51
C THR A 135 12.28 -10.00 11.11
N ILE A 136 11.50 -10.57 12.03
CA ILE A 136 10.51 -9.86 12.85
C ILE A 136 11.00 -9.85 14.29
N ASN A 137 11.28 -8.66 14.83
CA ASN A 137 11.74 -8.48 16.20
C ASN A 137 10.56 -8.05 17.08
N GLY A 138 10.16 -8.91 18.00
CA GLY A 138 9.08 -8.66 18.95
C GLY A 138 8.11 -9.84 19.06
N PRO A 139 7.12 -9.75 19.96
CA PRO A 139 6.03 -10.73 20.02
C PRO A 139 5.22 -10.75 18.73
N VAL A 140 4.85 -11.94 18.26
CA VAL A 140 4.06 -12.12 17.04
C VAL A 140 2.81 -12.94 17.34
N THR A 141 1.67 -12.46 16.83
CA THR A 141 0.40 -13.18 16.84
C THR A 141 -0.02 -13.47 15.40
N ILE A 142 -0.31 -14.74 15.10
CA ILE A 142 -0.83 -15.17 13.80
C ILE A 142 -2.22 -15.73 14.00
N ASN A 143 -3.22 -15.04 13.46
CA ASN A 143 -4.60 -15.51 13.46
C ASN A 143 -4.85 -16.31 12.18
N GLY A 144 -5.09 -17.61 12.31
CA GLY A 144 -5.30 -18.52 11.19
C GLY A 144 -4.22 -19.60 11.10
N LEU A 145 -4.14 -20.25 9.93
CA LEU A 145 -3.18 -21.33 9.69
C LEU A 145 -1.79 -20.75 9.41
N LEU A 146 -0.80 -21.17 10.20
CA LEU A 146 0.61 -21.00 9.88
C LEU A 146 1.11 -22.22 9.09
N THR A 147 1.65 -21.99 7.90
CA THR A 147 2.38 -22.99 7.12
C THR A 147 3.85 -22.59 7.03
N VAL A 148 4.74 -23.52 7.33
CA VAL A 148 6.19 -23.36 7.15
C VAL A 148 6.66 -24.52 6.27
N ASN A 149 7.29 -24.19 5.14
CA ASN A 149 7.69 -25.20 4.15
C ASN A 149 8.98 -25.93 4.54
N ASP A 150 9.84 -25.27 5.31
CA ASP A 150 11.11 -25.79 5.81
C ASP A 150 11.06 -26.00 7.33
N ASP A 151 12.22 -26.09 7.97
CA ASP A 151 12.35 -26.35 9.40
C ASP A 151 11.90 -25.17 10.27
N VAL A 152 11.33 -25.50 11.43
CA VAL A 152 11.00 -24.55 12.50
C VAL A 152 11.94 -24.78 13.67
N SER A 153 12.70 -23.76 14.06
CA SER A 153 13.53 -23.76 15.27
C SER A 153 12.85 -22.94 16.37
N VAL A 154 12.54 -23.59 17.50
CA VAL A 154 11.97 -22.94 18.68
C VAL A 154 12.96 -23.08 19.83
N THR A 155 13.56 -21.97 20.24
CA THR A 155 14.50 -21.94 21.39
C THR A 155 13.76 -21.92 22.74
N GLY A 156 12.54 -21.38 22.76
CA GLY A 156 11.65 -21.35 23.92
C GLY A 156 10.77 -22.60 24.04
N THR A 157 9.65 -22.44 24.74
CA THR A 157 8.64 -23.51 24.86
C THR A 157 7.61 -23.42 23.75
N ALA A 158 7.29 -24.56 23.12
CA ALA A 158 6.13 -24.70 22.23
C ALA A 158 4.99 -25.39 23.00
N THR A 159 3.88 -24.68 23.19
CA THR A 159 2.68 -25.21 23.85
C THR A 159 1.56 -25.37 22.81
N ALA A 160 1.02 -26.58 22.67
CA ALA A 160 -0.15 -26.85 21.84
C ALA A 160 -1.31 -27.30 22.74
N SER A 161 -2.49 -26.67 22.59
CA SER A 161 -3.67 -27.02 23.40
C SER A 161 -4.32 -28.34 22.97
N GLU A 162 -4.21 -28.67 21.67
CA GLU A 162 -4.81 -29.87 21.10
C GLU A 162 -3.79 -31.01 21.02
N ASP A 163 -2.91 -31.01 20.03
CA ASP A 163 -1.88 -32.04 19.84
C ASP A 163 -0.74 -31.51 18.96
N VAL A 164 0.39 -32.21 18.97
CA VAL A 164 1.47 -32.05 18.00
C VAL A 164 1.58 -33.36 17.22
N ILE A 165 1.34 -33.31 15.92
CA ILE A 165 1.38 -34.49 15.05
C ILE A 165 2.65 -34.46 14.18
N GLY A 166 3.64 -35.28 14.52
CA GLY A 166 4.86 -35.45 13.72
C GLY A 166 4.73 -36.67 12.82
N ALA A 167 4.75 -36.49 11.49
CA ALA A 167 4.62 -37.58 10.52
C ALA A 167 3.47 -38.58 10.82
N GLY A 168 2.32 -38.05 11.25
CA GLY A 168 1.14 -38.84 11.62
C GLY A 168 1.17 -39.48 13.02
N LYS A 169 2.16 -39.15 13.86
CA LYS A 169 2.26 -39.62 15.25
C LYS A 169 1.92 -38.50 16.23
N SER A 170 0.97 -38.79 17.11
CA SER A 170 0.52 -37.89 18.17
C SER A 170 1.54 -37.79 19.30
N LEU A 171 1.95 -36.59 19.66
CA LEU A 171 2.84 -36.38 20.80
C LEU A 171 2.14 -36.78 22.12
N LYS A 172 0.86 -36.42 22.29
CA LYS A 172 0.10 -36.72 23.52
C LYS A 172 -0.38 -38.18 23.63
N GLY A 173 -0.54 -38.88 22.51
CA GLY A 173 -1.29 -40.14 22.44
C GLY A 173 -0.62 -41.26 21.66
N HIS A 174 0.64 -41.12 21.22
CA HIS A 174 1.34 -42.21 20.56
C HIS A 174 1.44 -43.45 21.46
N ARG A 175 1.38 -44.62 20.83
CA ARG A 175 1.48 -45.92 21.51
C ARG A 175 2.83 -46.55 21.24
N HIS A 176 3.32 -47.28 22.22
CA HIS A 176 4.56 -48.06 22.10
C HIS A 176 4.21 -49.52 21.79
N GLY A 177 4.81 -50.06 20.73
CA GLY A 177 4.73 -51.48 20.37
C GLY A 177 5.85 -52.29 21.00
N ASN A 178 5.82 -53.62 20.83
CA ASN A 178 6.87 -54.55 21.26
C ASN A 178 7.19 -54.54 22.77
N VAL A 179 6.21 -54.19 23.59
CA VAL A 179 6.31 -54.20 25.05
C VAL A 179 5.06 -54.86 25.66
N GLN A 180 5.24 -55.62 26.73
CA GLN A 180 4.13 -56.14 27.53
C GLN A 180 3.71 -55.06 28.54
N ALA A 181 2.41 -54.75 28.61
CA ALA A 181 1.91 -53.80 29.59
C ALA A 181 2.14 -54.33 31.02
N GLY A 182 2.78 -53.51 31.85
CA GLY A 182 3.00 -53.76 33.28
C GLY A 182 2.27 -52.73 34.16
N THR A 183 2.30 -52.94 35.47
CA THR A 183 1.68 -52.02 36.45
C THR A 183 2.60 -50.89 36.90
N ALA A 184 3.90 -50.98 36.61
CA ALA A 184 4.88 -49.96 36.96
C ALA A 184 4.84 -48.80 35.97
N GLN A 185 4.97 -47.56 36.46
CA GLN A 185 5.26 -46.40 35.62
C GLN A 185 6.74 -46.36 35.30
N THR A 186 7.09 -46.02 34.06
CA THR A 186 8.46 -45.69 33.71
C THR A 186 8.87 -44.37 34.37
N GLY A 187 10.17 -44.08 34.40
CA GLY A 187 10.62 -42.72 34.70
C GLY A 187 10.07 -41.71 33.69
N ALA A 188 10.33 -40.42 33.95
CA ALA A 188 10.07 -39.37 32.97
C ALA A 188 10.77 -39.72 31.63
N PRO A 189 10.17 -39.35 30.48
CA PRO A 189 10.85 -39.44 29.21
C PRO A 189 12.23 -38.79 29.31
N VAL A 190 13.27 -39.49 28.86
CA VAL A 190 14.64 -38.98 28.72
C VAL A 190 14.89 -38.44 27.33
#